data_AF-A0A4Q3YLA5-F1
#
_entry.id   AF-A0A4Q3YLA5-F1
#
_cell.length_a   1.000
_cell.length_b   1.000
_cell.length_c   1.000
_cell.angle_alpha   90.00
_cell.angle_beta   90.00
_cell.angle_gamma   90.00
#
_symmetry.space_group_name_H-M   'P 1'
#
loop_
_entity.id
_entity.type
_entity.pdbx_description
1 polymer ?
#
loop_
_entity_poly.entity_id
_entity_poly.type
_entity_poly.pdbx_seq_one_letter_code
_entity_poly.pdbx_strand_id
1 'polypeptide(L)'
;MRHFEAELKDEAGTLALGAALSRALAPGLTIYLHGDLGAGKTALTRALLHAAGHPGHVKSPTYTLAEPYTVQLSGQPVEVVHFDLYRMASEEEFLDAGFREYFNHRTVCIIEWPEKAGDLLPPPDINVFLTVHGEGRKVELQALSQQGSLCLERLHFAPNL
;
A
#
# COMPACT_ATOMS: atom_id res chain seq x y z
N MET A 1 -14.67 0.78 -13.71
CA MET A 1 -13.60 0.89 -12.70
C MET A 1 -14.03 0.03 -11.53
N ARG A 2 -13.23 -0.96 -11.10
CA ARG A 2 -13.60 -1.79 -9.95
C ARG A 2 -13.35 -0.99 -8.68
N HIS A 3 -14.29 -1.07 -7.75
CA HIS A 3 -14.37 -0.21 -6.59
C HIS A 3 -14.83 -1.03 -5.39
N PHE A 4 -14.24 -0.78 -4.22
CA PHE A 4 -14.57 -1.46 -2.97
C PHE A 4 -14.53 -0.46 -1.81
N GLU A 5 -15.55 -0.48 -0.95
CA GLU A 5 -15.62 0.34 0.25
C GLU A 5 -15.93 -0.52 1.47
N ALA A 6 -15.34 -0.15 2.61
CA ALA A 6 -15.63 -0.78 3.89
C ALA A 6 -15.43 0.15 5.08
N GLU A 7 -16.07 -0.19 6.19
CA GLU A 7 -15.76 0.34 7.51
C GLU A 7 -14.87 -0.65 8.27
N LEU A 8 -13.76 -0.16 8.78
CA LEU A 8 -12.82 -0.86 9.66
C LEU A 8 -13.09 -0.38 11.08
N LYS A 9 -13.88 -1.11 11.86
CA LYS A 9 -14.36 -0.67 13.18
C LYS A 9 -13.23 -0.38 14.17
N ASP A 10 -12.13 -1.12 14.05
CA ASP A 10 -11.00 -1.11 14.96
C ASP A 10 -9.71 -1.55 14.24
N GLU A 11 -8.66 -1.78 15.03
CA GLU A 11 -7.38 -2.32 14.55
C GLU A 11 -7.52 -3.71 13.92
N ALA A 12 -8.42 -4.56 14.43
CA ALA A 12 -8.64 -5.90 13.88
C ALA A 12 -9.21 -5.83 12.46
N GLY A 13 -10.08 -4.85 12.17
CA GLY A 13 -10.53 -4.56 10.81
C GLY A 13 -9.38 -4.19 9.86
N THR A 14 -8.43 -3.38 10.32
CA THR A 14 -7.23 -3.02 9.54
C THR A 14 -6.33 -4.23 9.29
N LEU A 15 -6.13 -5.08 10.31
CA LEU A 15 -5.38 -6.33 10.19
C LEU A 15 -6.02 -7.28 9.19
N ALA A 16 -7.35 -7.43 9.24
CA ALA A 16 -8.10 -8.29 8.35
C ALA A 16 -8.06 -7.80 6.90
N LEU A 17 -8.15 -6.48 6.67
CA LEU A 17 -7.98 -5.90 5.33
C LEU A 17 -6.56 -6.11 4.81
N GLY A 18 -5.53 -5.86 5.63
CA GLY A 18 -4.14 -6.12 5.25
C GLY A 18 -3.91 -7.58 4.84
N ALA A 19 -4.50 -8.53 5.59
CA ALA A 19 -4.45 -9.95 5.25
C ALA A 19 -5.24 -10.30 3.98
N ALA A 20 -6.35 -9.62 3.70
CA ALA A 20 -7.07 -9.82 2.45
C ALA A 20 -6.27 -9.30 1.24
N LEU A 21 -5.65 -8.12 1.39
CA LEU A 21 -4.78 -7.54 0.37
C LEU A 21 -3.56 -8.42 0.12
N SER A 22 -2.92 -8.97 1.15
CA SER A 22 -1.72 -9.82 0.97
C SER A 22 -1.99 -11.04 0.08
N ARG A 23 -3.20 -11.60 0.12
CA ARG A 23 -3.62 -12.71 -0.75
C ARG A 23 -3.98 -12.27 -2.17
N ALA A 24 -4.32 -11.00 -2.36
CA ALA A 24 -4.73 -10.42 -3.64
C ALA A 24 -3.55 -9.84 -4.43
N LEU A 25 -2.44 -9.50 -3.74
CA LEU A 25 -1.24 -8.92 -4.33
C LEU A 25 -0.66 -9.76 -5.49
N ALA A 26 -0.12 -9.05 -6.46
CA ALA A 26 0.68 -9.60 -7.55
C ALA A 26 1.96 -8.76 -7.71
N PRO A 27 3.08 -9.35 -8.16
CA PRO A 27 4.28 -8.62 -8.53
C PRO A 27 4.01 -7.46 -9.49
N GLY A 28 4.73 -6.36 -9.32
CA GLY A 28 4.63 -5.20 -10.21
C GLY A 28 3.48 -4.23 -9.89
N LEU A 29 2.68 -4.48 -8.85
CA LEU A 29 1.62 -3.57 -8.44
C LEU A 29 2.17 -2.28 -7.83
N THR A 30 1.64 -1.15 -8.27
CA THR A 30 1.83 0.16 -7.63
C THR A 30 0.56 0.55 -6.87
N ILE A 31 0.67 0.69 -5.55
CA ILE A 31 -0.44 0.99 -4.65
C ILE A 31 -0.19 2.33 -3.97
N TYR A 32 -1.13 3.24 -4.08
CA TYR A 32 -1.09 4.54 -3.42
C TYR A 32 -1.99 4.54 -2.19
N LEU A 33 -1.45 5.02 -1.06
CA LEU A 33 -2.15 5.18 0.19
C LEU A 33 -2.35 6.67 0.49
N HIS A 34 -3.62 7.08 0.49
CA HIS A 34 -4.08 8.43 0.76
C HIS A 34 -4.76 8.50 2.12
N GLY A 35 -4.67 9.67 2.77
CA GLY A 35 -5.37 9.94 4.03
C GLY A 35 -4.54 10.82 4.95
N ASP A 36 -5.19 11.44 5.93
CA ASP A 36 -4.53 12.36 6.86
C ASP A 36 -3.47 11.67 7.74
N LEU A 37 -2.71 12.50 8.47
CA LEU A 37 -1.81 12.01 9.51
C LEU A 37 -2.62 11.22 10.57
N GLY A 38 -2.22 9.98 10.84
CA GLY A 38 -2.95 9.09 11.76
C GLY A 38 -4.14 8.33 11.14
N ALA A 39 -4.41 8.50 9.83
CA ALA A 39 -5.46 7.76 9.13
C ALA A 39 -5.23 6.23 9.09
N GLY A 40 -3.99 5.77 9.33
CA GLY A 40 -3.66 4.35 9.43
C GLY A 40 -2.95 3.77 8.21
N LYS A 41 -2.42 4.61 7.31
CA LYS A 41 -1.64 4.19 6.12
C LYS A 41 -0.54 3.17 6.46
N THR A 42 0.40 3.55 7.33
CA THR A 42 1.46 2.63 7.81
C THR A 42 0.92 1.40 8.54
N ALA A 43 -0.21 1.52 9.24
CA ALA A 43 -0.82 0.37 9.92
C ALA A 43 -1.35 -0.66 8.93
N LEU A 44 -1.97 -0.21 7.84
CA LEU A 44 -2.39 -1.06 6.74
C LEU A 44 -1.20 -1.71 6.02
N THR A 45 -0.15 -0.93 5.69
CA THR A 45 1.08 -1.47 5.08
C THR A 45 1.70 -2.56 5.95
N ARG A 46 1.81 -2.32 7.26
CA ARG A 46 2.32 -3.29 8.23
C ARG A 46 1.48 -4.56 8.27
N ALA A 47 0.16 -4.41 8.36
CA ALA A 47 -0.76 -5.55 8.36
C ALA A 47 -0.59 -6.41 7.10
N LEU A 48 -0.50 -5.77 5.95
CA LEU A 48 -0.29 -6.42 4.66
C LEU A 48 1.05 -7.15 4.61
N LEU A 49 2.16 -6.50 4.98
CA LEU A 49 3.50 -7.08 4.92
C LEU A 49 3.64 -8.29 5.86
N HIS A 50 3.12 -8.19 7.08
CA HIS A 50 3.11 -9.32 8.01
C HIS A 50 2.26 -10.48 7.48
N ALA A 51 1.07 -10.20 6.96
CA ALA A 51 0.21 -11.23 6.38
C ALA A 51 0.78 -11.83 5.08
N ALA A 52 1.68 -11.13 4.40
CA ALA A 52 2.45 -11.62 3.26
C ALA A 52 3.72 -12.40 3.69
N GLY A 53 3.95 -12.58 4.99
CA GLY A 53 5.03 -13.41 5.53
C GLY A 53 6.30 -12.67 5.93
N HIS A 54 6.30 -11.33 6.02
CA HIS A 54 7.43 -10.59 6.57
C HIS A 54 7.48 -10.74 8.11
N PRO A 55 8.55 -11.33 8.69
CA PRO A 55 8.62 -11.60 10.12
C PRO A 55 9.19 -10.43 10.95
N GLY A 56 9.80 -9.43 10.29
CA GLY A 56 10.51 -8.33 10.92
C GLY A 56 9.61 -7.14 11.26
N HIS A 57 10.22 -6.11 11.85
CA HIS A 57 9.51 -4.87 12.17
C HIS A 57 9.21 -4.06 10.91
N VAL A 58 7.94 -3.66 10.75
CA VAL A 58 7.55 -2.67 9.75
C VAL A 58 7.28 -1.33 10.42
N LYS A 59 8.09 -0.33 10.08
CA LYS A 59 7.96 1.06 10.53
C LYS A 59 7.77 1.97 9.32
N SER A 60 7.22 3.15 9.53
CA SER A 60 7.16 4.14 8.45
C SER A 60 8.57 4.60 8.10
N PRO A 61 9.00 4.52 6.82
CA PRO A 61 10.29 5.03 6.38
C PRO A 61 10.28 6.55 6.22
N THR A 62 9.67 7.29 7.15
CA THR A 62 9.45 8.74 7.01
C THR A 62 10.73 9.56 6.81
N TYR A 63 11.90 9.04 7.24
CA TYR A 63 13.20 9.69 7.06
C TYR A 63 14.07 9.05 5.97
N THR A 64 13.92 7.76 5.72
CA THR A 64 14.64 7.05 4.64
C THR A 64 13.90 7.11 3.31
N LEU A 65 12.65 7.58 3.33
CA LEU A 65 11.65 7.67 2.27
C LEU A 65 11.23 6.34 1.64
N ALA A 66 12.11 5.33 1.64
CA ALA A 66 11.85 3.99 1.16
C ALA A 66 12.43 2.94 2.13
N GLU A 67 11.74 1.82 2.26
CA GLU A 67 12.23 0.62 2.94
C GLU A 67 11.84 -0.62 2.13
N PRO A 68 12.82 -1.42 1.66
CA PRO A 68 12.56 -2.66 0.95
C PRO A 68 12.27 -3.82 1.92
N TYR A 69 11.33 -4.67 1.52
CA TYR A 69 10.92 -5.87 2.23
C TYR A 69 10.85 -7.05 1.26
N THR A 70 11.05 -8.26 1.79
CA THR A 70 10.78 -9.50 1.05
C THR A 70 9.59 -10.21 1.66
N VAL A 71 8.62 -10.55 0.82
CA VAL A 71 7.39 -11.28 1.18
C VAL A 71 7.22 -12.53 0.31
N GLN A 72 6.25 -13.38 0.64
CA GLN A 72 5.94 -14.59 -0.12
C GLN A 72 4.59 -14.42 -0.84
N LEU A 73 4.62 -14.31 -2.17
CA LEU A 73 3.42 -14.30 -3.00
C LEU A 73 3.39 -15.59 -3.83
N SER A 74 2.30 -16.36 -3.71
CA SER A 74 2.15 -17.66 -4.41
C SER A 74 3.35 -18.61 -4.27
N GLY A 75 4.00 -18.60 -3.10
CA GLY A 75 5.16 -19.44 -2.79
C GLY A 75 6.49 -18.97 -3.42
N GLN A 76 6.55 -17.74 -3.95
CA GLN A 76 7.77 -17.14 -4.47
C GLN A 76 8.13 -15.87 -3.68
N PRO A 77 9.43 -15.61 -3.46
CA PRO A 77 9.87 -14.36 -2.86
C PRO A 77 9.61 -13.19 -3.82
N VAL A 78 8.97 -12.14 -3.31
CA VAL A 78 8.68 -10.91 -4.04
C VAL A 78 9.16 -9.73 -3.20
N GLU A 79 9.81 -8.77 -3.86
CA GLU A 79 10.21 -7.52 -3.23
C GLU A 79 9.00 -6.59 -3.12
N VAL A 80 8.81 -6.02 -1.93
CA VAL A 80 7.85 -4.95 -1.67
C VAL A 80 8.64 -3.75 -1.17
N VAL A 81 8.48 -2.59 -1.80
CA VAL A 81 9.09 -1.36 -1.33
C VAL A 81 7.99 -0.47 -0.76
N HIS A 82 8.12 -0.17 0.52
CA HIS A 82 7.26 0.79 1.21
C HIS A 82 7.90 2.16 1.11
N PHE A 83 7.18 3.11 0.52
CA PHE A 83 7.54 4.51 0.50
C PHE A 83 6.67 5.31 1.47
N ASP A 84 7.29 6.24 2.20
CA ASP A 84 6.59 7.28 2.95
C ASP A 84 7.19 8.63 2.59
N LEU A 85 6.49 9.35 1.70
CA LEU A 85 6.97 10.58 1.11
C LEU A 85 6.58 11.82 1.90
N TYR A 86 5.98 11.67 3.10
CA TYR A 86 5.46 12.79 3.90
C TYR A 86 6.48 13.92 4.09
N ARG A 87 7.76 13.55 4.30
CA ARG A 87 8.87 14.48 4.53
C ARG A 87 9.77 14.70 3.33
N MET A 88 9.44 14.14 2.17
CA MET A 88 10.21 14.38 0.95
C MET A 88 10.22 15.89 0.66
N ALA A 89 11.41 16.46 0.53
CA ALA A 89 11.60 17.89 0.46
C ALA A 89 11.35 18.43 -0.95
N SER A 90 11.68 17.64 -1.97
CA SER A 90 11.51 17.97 -3.38
C SER A 90 11.40 16.73 -4.25
N GLU A 91 10.89 16.92 -5.46
CA GLU A 91 10.91 15.91 -6.52
C GLU A 91 12.35 15.48 -6.90
N GLU A 92 13.34 16.37 -6.79
CA GLU A 92 14.75 16.05 -7.08
C GLU A 92 15.32 14.98 -6.14
N GLU A 93 14.95 15.01 -4.86
CA GLU A 93 15.35 14.00 -3.87
C GLU A 93 14.93 12.57 -4.29
N PHE A 94 13.76 12.44 -4.91
CA PHE A 94 13.27 11.16 -5.43
C PHE A 94 14.13 10.64 -6.59
N LEU A 95 14.59 11.56 -7.46
CA LEU A 95 15.44 11.24 -8.60
C LEU A 95 16.85 10.88 -8.17
N ASP A 96 17.44 11.69 -7.28
CA ASP A 96 18.79 11.49 -6.75
C ASP A 96 18.91 10.18 -5.95
N ALA A 97 17.85 9.79 -5.25
CA ALA A 97 17.79 8.53 -4.53
C ALA A 97 17.64 7.30 -5.46
N GLY A 98 17.41 7.50 -6.76
CA GLY A 98 17.26 6.42 -7.74
C GLY A 98 15.96 5.62 -7.59
N PHE A 99 14.94 6.15 -6.89
CA PHE A 99 13.74 5.40 -6.55
C PHE A 99 12.92 4.91 -7.75
N ARG A 100 13.10 5.54 -8.91
CA ARG A 100 12.48 5.11 -10.18
C ARG A 100 12.78 3.66 -10.54
N GLU A 101 13.91 3.11 -10.12
CA GLU A 101 14.32 1.73 -10.45
C GLU A 101 13.42 0.65 -9.82
N TYR A 102 12.76 0.98 -8.69
CA TYR A 102 11.82 0.07 -8.04
C TYR A 102 10.51 -0.10 -8.80
N PHE A 103 10.14 0.83 -9.68
CA PHE A 103 8.88 0.78 -10.42
C PHE A 103 9.01 -0.07 -11.68
N ASN A 104 8.97 -1.39 -11.49
CA ASN A 104 9.14 -2.39 -12.53
C ASN A 104 8.09 -3.50 -12.41
N HIS A 105 8.10 -4.48 -13.32
CA HIS A 105 7.08 -5.56 -13.37
C HIS A 105 7.25 -6.65 -12.29
N ARG A 106 8.19 -6.50 -11.35
CA ARG A 106 8.54 -7.52 -10.34
C ARG A 106 8.33 -7.03 -8.91
N THR A 107 8.63 -5.77 -8.66
CA THR A 107 8.54 -5.17 -7.32
C THR A 107 7.13 -4.63 -7.08
N VAL A 108 6.60 -4.84 -5.88
CA VAL A 108 5.36 -4.19 -5.44
C VAL A 108 5.73 -2.90 -4.73
N CYS A 109 5.18 -1.77 -5.16
CA CYS A 109 5.42 -0.49 -4.50
C CYS A 109 4.18 -0.07 -3.72
N ILE A 110 4.34 0.24 -2.43
CA ILE A 110 3.28 0.81 -1.57
C ILE A 110 3.71 2.21 -1.17
N ILE A 111 3.00 3.24 -1.63
CA ILE A 111 3.40 4.64 -1.49
C ILE A 111 2.43 5.37 -0.58
N GLU A 112 2.89 5.81 0.58
CA GLU A 112 2.19 6.81 1.40
C GLU A 112 2.52 8.22 0.93
N TRP A 113 1.51 9.09 0.90
CA TRP A 113 1.62 10.49 0.44
C TRP A 113 2.14 10.62 -1.01
N PRO A 114 1.58 9.88 -1.98
CA PRO A 114 2.05 9.92 -3.38
C PRO A 114 2.01 11.33 -4.00
N GLU A 115 1.13 12.21 -3.53
CA GLU A 115 1.03 13.61 -3.96
C GLU A 115 2.33 14.41 -3.76
N LYS A 116 3.25 13.93 -2.92
CA LYS A 116 4.55 14.56 -2.68
C LYS A 116 5.51 14.39 -3.86
N ALA A 117 5.38 13.31 -4.62
CA ALA A 117 6.22 13.05 -5.78
C ALA A 117 5.54 13.37 -7.12
N GLY A 118 4.25 13.70 -7.12
CA GLY A 118 3.54 14.18 -8.30
C GLY A 118 3.74 13.29 -9.53
N ASP A 119 4.14 13.90 -10.65
CA ASP A 119 4.32 13.23 -11.95
C ASP A 119 5.58 12.36 -12.04
N LEU A 120 6.41 12.30 -10.98
CA LEU A 120 7.56 11.40 -10.95
C LEU A 120 7.19 9.94 -10.74
N LEU A 121 6.04 9.68 -10.09
CA LEU A 121 5.54 8.34 -9.88
C LEU A 121 4.79 7.86 -11.13
N PRO A 122 4.88 6.56 -11.48
CA PRO A 122 4.00 6.00 -12.49
C PRO A 122 2.56 5.98 -11.99
N PRO A 123 1.56 6.00 -12.89
CA PRO A 123 0.17 5.87 -12.50
C PRO A 123 -0.07 4.65 -11.60
N PRO A 124 -0.84 4.78 -10.51
CA PRO A 124 -1.11 3.67 -9.62
C PRO A 124 -1.99 2.62 -10.29
N ASP A 125 -1.83 1.37 -9.88
CA ASP A 125 -2.79 0.31 -10.17
C ASP A 125 -4.00 0.40 -9.23
N ILE A 126 -3.75 0.77 -7.98
CA ILE A 126 -4.78 0.90 -6.93
C ILE A 126 -4.55 2.18 -6.13
N ASN A 127 -5.59 2.99 -5.99
CA ASN A 127 -5.67 3.98 -4.93
C ASN A 127 -6.40 3.38 -3.72
N VAL A 128 -5.86 3.62 -2.53
CA VAL A 128 -6.49 3.31 -1.25
C VAL A 128 -6.65 4.61 -0.48
N PHE A 129 -7.88 4.99 -0.17
CA PHE A 129 -8.17 6.16 0.66
C PHE A 129 -8.57 5.69 2.06
N LEU A 130 -7.91 6.25 3.07
CA LEU A 130 -8.17 5.98 4.48
C LEU A 130 -8.65 7.25 5.17
N THR A 131 -9.80 7.18 5.84
CA THR A 131 -10.37 8.31 6.59
C THR A 131 -10.71 7.89 8.00
N VAL A 132 -10.43 8.76 8.98
CA VAL A 132 -10.84 8.52 10.38
C VAL A 132 -12.36 8.55 10.48
N HIS A 133 -12.95 7.53 11.12
CA HIS A 133 -14.40 7.44 11.29
C HIS A 133 -14.77 6.90 12.66
N GLY A 134 -15.09 7.80 13.60
CA GLY A 134 -15.30 7.44 15.01
C GLY A 134 -14.02 6.85 15.60
N GLU A 135 -14.13 5.67 16.22
CA GLU A 135 -12.99 4.91 16.73
C GLU A 135 -12.26 4.12 15.63
N GLY A 136 -12.93 3.90 14.49
CA GLY A 136 -12.46 3.11 13.36
C GLY A 136 -11.99 3.96 12.17
N ARG A 137 -11.98 3.34 10.98
CA ARG A 137 -11.62 3.94 9.69
C ARG A 137 -12.66 3.61 8.63
N LYS A 138 -12.83 4.51 7.67
CA LYS A 138 -13.41 4.19 6.36
C LYS A 138 -12.28 3.96 5.38
N VAL A 139 -12.46 2.96 4.52
CA VAL A 139 -11.51 2.65 3.47
C VAL A 139 -12.22 2.54 2.13
N GLU A 140 -11.62 3.13 1.12
CA GLU A 140 -12.06 3.10 -0.28
C GLU A 140 -10.91 2.62 -1.15
N LEU A 141 -11.14 1.60 -1.99
CA LEU A 141 -10.16 1.03 -2.90
C LEU A 141 -10.65 1.19 -4.34
N GLN A 142 -9.85 1.85 -5.17
CA GLN A 142 -10.15 2.11 -6.57
C GLN A 142 -9.10 1.45 -7.47
N ALA A 143 -9.52 0.54 -8.34
CA ALA A 143 -8.65 -0.03 -9.36
C ALA A 143 -8.54 0.91 -10.57
N LEU A 144 -7.33 1.36 -10.86
CA LEU A 144 -7.02 2.32 -11.93
C LEU A 144 -6.34 1.68 -13.14
N SER A 145 -5.98 0.40 -13.05
CA SER A 145 -5.43 -0.39 -14.14
C SER A 145 -6.12 -1.76 -14.26
N GLN A 146 -5.74 -2.53 -15.29
CA GLN A 146 -6.15 -3.93 -15.42
C GLN A 146 -5.60 -4.79 -14.27
N GLN A 147 -4.33 -4.59 -13.87
CA GLN A 147 -3.73 -5.32 -12.75
C GLN A 147 -4.41 -4.98 -11.43
N GLY A 148 -4.70 -3.69 -11.19
CA GLY A 148 -5.50 -3.27 -10.04
C GLY A 148 -6.88 -3.89 -10.03
N SER A 149 -7.54 -4.00 -11.19
CA SER A 149 -8.86 -4.62 -11.30
C SER A 149 -8.83 -6.11 -10.97
N LEU A 150 -7.81 -6.84 -11.43
CA LEU A 150 -7.60 -8.26 -11.11
C LEU A 150 -7.25 -8.46 -9.63
N CYS A 151 -6.48 -7.55 -9.04
CA CYS A 151 -6.17 -7.56 -7.61
C CYS A 151 -7.46 -7.37 -6.79
N LEU A 152 -8.26 -6.33 -7.06
CA LEU A 152 -9.53 -6.11 -6.37
C LEU A 152 -10.57 -7.19 -6.64
N GLU A 153 -10.44 -7.96 -7.72
CA GLU A 153 -11.27 -9.14 -7.95
C GLU A 153 -10.95 -10.31 -7.02
N ARG A 154 -9.68 -10.49 -6.69
CA ARG A 154 -9.21 -11.50 -5.71
C ARG A 154 -9.37 -11.03 -4.27
N LEU A 155 -9.78 -9.78 -4.05
CA LEU A 155 -9.98 -9.23 -2.72
C LEU A 155 -11.22 -9.86 -2.06
N HIS A 156 -11.00 -10.98 -1.38
CA HIS A 156 -12.00 -11.59 -0.52
C HIS A 156 -11.89 -11.00 0.89
N PHE A 157 -12.62 -9.91 1.13
CA PHE A 157 -12.73 -9.26 2.42
C PHE A 157 -14.22 -9.05 2.78
N ALA A 158 -14.63 -9.58 3.93
CA ALA A 158 -15.95 -9.38 4.49
C ALA A 158 -15.80 -8.62 5.81
N PRO A 159 -16.00 -7.28 5.83
CA PRO A 159 -15.68 -6.43 6.98
C PRO A 159 -16.55 -6.67 8.24
N ASN A 160 -17.46 -7.66 8.25
CA ASN A 160 -18.46 -7.85 9.31
C ASN A 160 -18.89 -9.32 9.51
N LEU A 161 -18.01 -10.30 9.27
CA LEU A 161 -18.24 -11.69 9.70
C LEU A 161 -17.48 -11.99 10.99
#